data_AF-A0A1J5TPQ3-F1
#
_entry.id   AF-A0A1J5TPQ3-F1
#
_cell.length_a   1.000
_cell.length_b   1.000
_cell.length_c   1.000
_cell.angle_alpha   90.00
_cell.angle_beta   90.00
_cell.angle_gamma   90.00
#
_symmetry.space_group_name_H-M   'P 1'
#
loop_
_entity.id
_entity.type
_entity.pdbx_description
1 polymer ?
#
loop_
_entity_poly.entity_id
_entity_poly.type
_entity_poly.pdbx_seq_one_letter_code
_entity_poly.pdbx_strand_id
1 'polypeptide(L)'
;MKRRDENAVTHIIEFTLALTVFLLMLQAFTTTMDYRLGIDLDKHSNRISESKVALNQLVSSTGNVNNETEWNEFEYGIGDTQIRHDFEVGILNENGNIDVKKCLALAKLPRLFLSEKLGVTENLEITITSLVDGEEIIRWGSDSNEAYASATSYKFVILEEEENTFPGRIEVTVFKGPIGKDEIVITEIMYAPENDYDNYEWIEIYNPTNYALELNEFKISDRNESDYLKRDADDIITIPAGAVGIIVVNETFFRENILVSVDDNAYIFEVEDSAIGNGLDIEDEITVKYGTNERKVSYNYETDGAFRNGNSLNISCIECDEFVEGEITPGTYES
;
A
#
# COMPACT_ATOMS: atom_id res chain seq x y z
N MET A 1 54.26 -42.86 41.49
CA MET A 1 53.20 -43.60 40.75
C MET A 1 51.86 -43.01 41.17
N LYS A 2 51.36 -42.01 40.44
CA LYS A 2 50.10 -41.31 40.74
C LYS A 2 48.95 -42.27 40.40
N ARG A 3 48.18 -42.73 41.39
CA ARG A 3 46.95 -43.50 41.14
C ARG A 3 46.01 -42.60 40.34
N ARG A 4 45.66 -43.02 39.12
CA ARG A 4 44.53 -42.45 38.39
C ARG A 4 43.29 -42.73 39.24
N ASP A 5 42.62 -41.67 39.66
CA ASP A 5 41.38 -41.77 40.39
C ASP A 5 40.27 -42.07 39.39
N GLU A 6 40.07 -43.35 39.10
CA GLU A 6 39.08 -43.83 38.12
C GLU A 6 37.67 -43.37 38.47
N ASN A 7 37.38 -43.11 39.74
CA ASN A 7 36.10 -42.57 40.20
C ASN A 7 35.87 -41.12 39.73
N ALA A 8 36.91 -40.30 39.66
CA ALA A 8 36.79 -38.93 39.17
C ALA A 8 36.47 -38.91 37.66
N VAL A 9 37.05 -39.84 36.90
CA VAL A 9 36.77 -39.99 35.46
C VAL A 9 35.34 -40.48 35.24
N THR A 10 34.88 -41.43 36.05
CA THR A 10 33.49 -41.92 36.00
C THR A 10 32.47 -40.81 36.29
N HIS A 11 32.70 -39.98 37.31
CA HIS A 11 31.79 -38.86 37.62
C HIS A 11 31.76 -37.78 36.53
N ILE A 12 32.90 -37.49 35.88
CA ILE A 12 32.93 -36.55 34.75
C ILE A 12 32.13 -37.11 33.56
N ILE A 13 32.26 -38.41 33.28
CA ILE A 13 31.50 -39.08 32.22
C ILE A 13 30.00 -39.05 32.54
N GLU A 14 29.59 -39.41 33.76
CA GLU A 14 28.20 -39.39 34.21
C GLU A 14 27.58 -37.99 34.11
N PHE A 15 28.29 -36.96 34.57
CA PHE A 15 27.82 -35.58 34.49
C PHE A 15 27.66 -35.10 33.04
N THR A 16 28.65 -35.41 32.19
CA THR A 16 28.61 -34.99 30.78
C THR A 16 27.48 -35.70 30.03
N LEU A 17 27.24 -36.98 30.34
CA LEU A 17 26.17 -37.77 29.73
C LEU A 17 24.79 -37.33 30.23
N ALA A 18 24.66 -36.98 31.51
CA ALA A 18 23.44 -36.39 32.05
C ALA A 18 23.15 -35.02 31.42
N LEU A 19 24.18 -34.18 31.25
CA LEU A 19 24.04 -32.86 30.63
C LEU A 19 23.66 -32.96 29.14
N THR A 20 24.27 -33.87 28.38
CA THR A 20 23.91 -34.07 26.97
C THR A 20 22.51 -34.64 26.83
N VAL A 21 22.10 -35.60 27.66
CA VAL A 21 20.71 -36.10 27.67
C VAL A 21 19.74 -34.99 28.06
N PHE A 22 20.09 -34.14 29.03
CA PHE A 22 19.27 -33.00 29.42
C PHE A 22 19.14 -31.98 28.28
N LEU A 23 20.24 -31.64 27.60
CA LEU A 23 20.22 -30.74 26.44
C LEU A 23 19.46 -31.33 25.26
N LEU A 24 19.59 -32.63 25.01
CA LEU A 24 18.80 -33.33 23.98
C LEU A 24 17.32 -33.39 24.35
N MET A 25 16.98 -33.58 25.63
CA MET A 25 15.60 -33.47 26.09
C MET A 25 15.09 -32.05 25.96
N LEU A 26 15.87 -31.04 26.34
CA LEU A 26 15.49 -29.63 26.20
C LEU A 26 15.25 -29.26 24.73
N GLN A 27 16.16 -29.66 23.84
CA GLN A 27 16.02 -29.46 22.39
C GLN A 27 14.83 -30.25 21.83
N ALA A 28 14.60 -31.48 22.28
CA ALA A 28 13.42 -32.24 21.89
C ALA A 28 12.14 -31.59 22.42
N PHE A 29 12.14 -31.02 23.62
CA PHE A 29 11.01 -30.29 24.20
C PHE A 29 10.75 -28.97 23.49
N THR A 30 11.77 -28.19 23.12
CA THR A 30 11.58 -26.96 22.32
C THR A 30 11.05 -27.31 20.94
N THR A 31 11.63 -28.29 20.26
CA THR A 31 11.16 -28.77 18.95
C THR A 31 9.74 -29.35 19.06
N THR A 32 9.42 -30.05 20.16
CA THR A 32 8.07 -30.59 20.39
C THR A 32 7.08 -29.52 20.85
N MET A 33 7.50 -28.45 21.51
CA MET A 33 6.62 -27.29 21.79
C MET A 33 6.31 -26.56 20.48
N ASP A 34 7.29 -26.38 19.60
CA ASP A 34 7.07 -25.88 18.25
C ASP A 34 6.12 -26.81 17.46
N TYR A 35 6.22 -28.13 17.65
CA TYR A 35 5.39 -29.11 16.93
C TYR A 35 4.01 -29.39 17.55
N ARG A 36 3.85 -29.34 18.89
CA ARG A 36 2.56 -29.55 19.59
C ARG A 36 1.70 -28.29 19.66
N LEU A 37 2.28 -27.10 19.46
CA LEU A 37 1.50 -25.93 19.04
C LEU A 37 1.09 -26.01 17.55
N GLY A 38 1.64 -26.96 16.79
CA GLY A 38 1.30 -27.25 15.39
C GLY A 38 0.29 -28.39 15.19
N ILE A 39 -0.39 -28.85 16.24
CA ILE A 39 -1.54 -29.77 16.13
C ILE A 39 -2.77 -29.05 16.67
N ASP A 40 -3.08 -27.91 16.08
CA ASP A 40 -4.48 -27.51 15.97
C ASP A 40 -4.88 -27.63 14.49
N LEU A 41 -5.89 -28.45 14.25
CA LEU A 41 -6.53 -28.64 12.95
C LEU A 41 -7.42 -27.43 12.58
N ASP A 42 -7.31 -26.33 13.33
CA ASP A 42 -7.97 -25.07 13.04
C ASP A 42 -7.05 -24.12 12.26
N LYS A 43 -7.67 -23.44 11.28
CA LYS A 43 -7.12 -22.33 10.49
C LYS A 43 -6.38 -21.26 11.33
N HIS A 44 -6.61 -21.22 12.66
CA HIS A 44 -5.92 -20.35 13.59
C HIS A 44 -4.42 -20.64 13.75
N SER A 45 -4.01 -21.92 13.77
CA SER A 45 -2.59 -22.29 13.81
C SER A 45 -1.85 -21.80 12.56
N ASN A 46 -2.52 -21.81 11.41
CA ASN A 46 -1.95 -21.31 10.17
C ASN A 46 -1.73 -19.79 10.19
N ARG A 47 -2.67 -18.97 10.70
CA ARG A 47 -2.47 -17.50 10.77
C ARG A 47 -1.29 -17.07 11.63
N ILE A 48 -1.02 -17.78 12.74
CA ILE A 48 0.18 -17.52 13.56
C ILE A 48 1.45 -17.83 12.76
N SER A 49 1.46 -18.95 12.03
CA SER A 49 2.58 -19.30 11.16
C SER A 49 2.76 -18.29 10.02
N GLU A 50 1.67 -17.93 9.32
CA GLU A 50 1.67 -16.97 8.22
C GLU A 50 2.15 -15.58 8.67
N SER A 51 1.63 -15.05 9.78
CA SER A 51 2.08 -13.75 10.31
C SER A 51 3.57 -13.74 10.66
N LYS A 52 4.11 -14.84 11.19
CA LYS A 52 5.55 -14.97 11.47
C LYS A 52 6.38 -15.06 10.19
N VAL A 53 5.92 -15.82 9.19
CA VAL A 53 6.61 -15.97 7.90
C VAL A 53 6.66 -14.62 7.19
N ALA A 54 5.53 -13.94 7.07
CA ALA A 54 5.43 -12.62 6.46
C ALA A 54 6.30 -11.59 7.19
N LEU A 55 6.22 -11.52 8.53
CA LEU A 55 7.08 -10.64 9.33
C LEU A 55 8.56 -10.92 9.09
N ASN A 56 8.96 -12.20 9.06
CA ASN A 56 10.36 -12.55 8.81
C ASN A 56 10.80 -12.16 7.40
N GLN A 57 9.96 -12.37 6.38
CA GLN A 57 10.31 -11.99 5.01
C GLN A 57 10.54 -10.48 4.90
N LEU A 58 9.61 -9.66 5.42
CA LEU A 58 9.76 -8.19 5.45
C LEU A 58 11.11 -7.76 6.03
N VAL A 59 11.50 -8.34 7.17
CA VAL A 59 12.66 -7.87 7.97
C VAL A 59 13.92 -8.72 7.77
N SER A 60 14.02 -9.49 6.68
CA SER A 60 15.16 -10.40 6.44
C SER A 60 16.15 -9.92 5.40
N SER A 61 15.73 -9.04 4.49
CA SER A 61 16.55 -8.56 3.38
C SER A 61 16.28 -7.08 3.11
N THR A 62 17.10 -6.49 2.25
CA THR A 62 16.90 -5.13 1.73
C THR A 62 15.80 -5.04 0.68
N GLY A 63 15.23 -6.19 0.30
CA GLY A 63 14.42 -6.34 -0.90
C GLY A 63 15.26 -6.21 -2.17
N ASN A 64 14.65 -6.61 -3.29
CA ASN A 64 15.28 -6.54 -4.59
C ASN A 64 14.23 -6.48 -5.71
N VAL A 65 14.44 -5.60 -6.69
CA VAL A 65 13.76 -5.63 -7.99
C VAL A 65 14.83 -5.60 -9.08
N ASN A 66 14.84 -6.60 -9.98
CA ASN A 66 15.78 -6.66 -11.10
C ASN A 66 17.27 -6.47 -10.74
N ASN A 67 17.69 -6.95 -9.57
CA ASN A 67 19.02 -6.78 -8.96
C ASN A 67 19.30 -5.43 -8.29
N GLU A 68 18.32 -4.54 -8.17
CA GLU A 68 18.41 -3.25 -7.49
C GLU A 68 17.76 -3.32 -6.10
N THR A 69 18.43 -2.77 -5.08
CA THR A 69 17.94 -2.77 -3.68
C THR A 69 17.11 -1.54 -3.31
N GLU A 70 17.24 -0.46 -4.09
CA GLU A 70 16.49 0.80 -3.93
C GLU A 70 15.13 0.70 -4.61
N TRP A 71 14.40 -0.39 -4.31
CA TRP A 71 13.15 -0.69 -4.99
C TRP A 71 12.03 0.32 -4.69
N ASN A 72 12.16 1.10 -3.60
CA ASN A 72 11.28 2.21 -3.24
C ASN A 72 11.20 3.31 -4.31
N GLU A 73 12.24 3.45 -5.12
CA GLU A 73 12.32 4.44 -6.21
C GLU A 73 11.57 4.01 -7.47
N PHE A 74 11.14 2.75 -7.55
CA PHE A 74 10.38 2.24 -8.68
C PHE A 74 8.88 2.29 -8.42
N GLU A 75 8.12 2.35 -9.51
CA GLU A 75 6.68 2.22 -9.48
C GLU A 75 6.26 0.75 -9.64
N TYR A 76 5.05 0.43 -9.21
CA TYR A 76 4.59 -0.96 -9.21
C TYR A 76 4.53 -1.55 -10.63
N GLY A 77 3.98 -0.79 -11.58
CA GLY A 77 3.62 -1.30 -12.89
C GLY A 77 3.96 -0.40 -14.07
N ILE A 78 4.70 0.69 -13.87
CA ILE A 78 5.10 1.61 -14.96
C ILE A 78 6.61 1.82 -14.98
N GLY A 79 7.15 2.23 -16.13
CA GLY A 79 8.57 2.47 -16.35
C GLY A 79 9.35 1.21 -16.73
N ASP A 80 10.64 1.38 -17.02
CA ASP A 80 11.51 0.27 -17.49
C ASP A 80 11.71 -0.81 -16.41
N THR A 81 11.80 -0.40 -15.15
CA THR A 81 11.93 -1.29 -13.99
C THR A 81 10.69 -1.15 -13.12
N GLN A 82 9.96 -2.25 -12.97
CA GLN A 82 8.64 -2.28 -12.32
C GLN A 82 8.67 -3.25 -11.14
N ILE A 83 8.09 -2.87 -10.00
CA ILE A 83 8.10 -3.73 -8.81
C ILE A 83 7.37 -5.06 -9.05
N ARG A 84 6.40 -5.12 -9.97
CA ARG A 84 5.70 -6.37 -10.26
C ARG A 84 6.60 -7.49 -10.82
N HIS A 85 7.78 -7.17 -11.35
CA HIS A 85 8.70 -8.13 -11.96
C HIS A 85 9.86 -8.50 -11.04
N ASP A 86 10.08 -9.81 -10.84
CA ASP A 86 11.20 -10.38 -10.09
C ASP A 86 11.45 -9.76 -8.70
N PHE A 87 10.39 -9.26 -8.05
CA PHE A 87 10.49 -8.65 -6.73
C PHE A 87 10.62 -9.67 -5.60
N GLU A 88 11.64 -9.44 -4.77
CA GLU A 88 11.79 -9.99 -3.43
C GLU A 88 11.52 -8.87 -2.41
N VAL A 89 10.55 -9.11 -1.53
CA VAL A 89 10.19 -8.14 -0.50
C VAL A 89 11.25 -8.08 0.60
N GLY A 90 11.62 -6.86 0.99
CA GLY A 90 12.45 -6.60 2.14
C GLY A 90 12.59 -5.10 2.39
N ILE A 91 12.61 -4.70 3.66
CA ILE A 91 12.61 -3.29 4.09
C ILE A 91 13.86 -2.92 4.89
N LEU A 92 14.91 -3.75 4.86
CA LEU A 92 16.18 -3.38 5.47
C LEU A 92 16.97 -2.39 4.59
N ASN A 93 17.83 -1.59 5.23
CA ASN A 93 18.93 -0.91 4.56
C ASN A 93 20.23 -1.74 4.64
N GLU A 94 21.30 -1.24 4.04
CA GLU A 94 22.63 -1.88 4.05
C GLU A 94 23.20 -2.08 5.46
N ASN A 95 22.78 -1.24 6.43
CA ASN A 95 23.20 -1.32 7.83
C ASN A 95 22.42 -2.37 8.63
N GLY A 96 21.37 -2.98 8.04
CA GLY A 96 20.49 -3.94 8.71
C GLY A 96 19.44 -3.28 9.64
N ASN A 97 19.26 -1.96 9.55
CA ASN A 97 18.13 -1.25 10.15
C ASN A 97 16.95 -1.26 9.17
N ILE A 98 15.76 -0.93 9.66
CA ILE A 98 14.55 -0.81 8.82
C ILE A 98 14.53 0.57 8.17
N ASP A 99 14.49 0.60 6.84
CA ASP A 99 14.46 1.82 6.05
C ASP A 99 13.03 2.38 5.98
N VAL A 100 12.83 3.58 6.52
CA VAL A 100 11.52 4.25 6.53
C VAL A 100 11.00 4.52 5.12
N LYS A 101 11.87 4.82 4.14
CA LYS A 101 11.44 5.05 2.76
C LYS A 101 10.86 3.78 2.15
N LYS A 102 11.46 2.63 2.45
CA LYS A 102 10.93 1.32 2.01
C LYS A 102 9.66 0.94 2.74
N CYS A 103 9.50 1.33 4.01
CA CYS A 103 8.22 1.17 4.72
C CYS A 103 7.11 1.95 4.01
N LEU A 104 7.32 3.24 3.72
CA LEU A 104 6.36 4.08 3.01
C LEU A 104 6.07 3.56 1.60
N ALA A 105 7.09 3.05 0.90
CA ALA A 105 6.93 2.47 -0.45
C ALA A 105 6.02 1.22 -0.50
N LEU A 106 5.71 0.57 0.63
CA LEU A 106 4.68 -0.47 0.64
C LEU A 106 3.31 0.07 0.18
N ALA A 107 3.02 1.36 0.36
CA ALA A 107 1.82 2.02 -0.14
C ALA A 107 1.64 1.89 -1.66
N LYS A 108 2.73 1.71 -2.42
CA LYS A 108 2.73 1.51 -3.87
C LYS A 108 2.30 0.08 -4.29
N LEU A 109 2.18 -0.85 -3.34
CA LEU A 109 1.96 -2.26 -3.64
C LEU A 109 0.47 -2.65 -3.50
N PRO A 110 -0.13 -3.29 -4.53
CA PRO A 110 -1.48 -3.82 -4.42
C PRO A 110 -1.59 -4.93 -3.38
N ARG A 111 -2.74 -5.00 -2.72
CA ARG A 111 -3.01 -5.93 -1.62
C ARG A 111 -2.72 -7.38 -1.97
N LEU A 112 -3.24 -7.87 -3.11
CA LEU A 112 -3.07 -9.26 -3.53
C LEU A 112 -1.61 -9.60 -3.83
N PHE A 113 -0.92 -8.68 -4.51
CA PHE A 113 0.48 -8.85 -4.90
C PHE A 113 1.39 -9.04 -3.68
N LEU A 114 1.37 -8.10 -2.73
CA LEU A 114 2.26 -8.21 -1.56
C LEU A 114 1.86 -9.36 -0.63
N SER A 115 0.56 -9.66 -0.50
CA SER A 115 0.10 -10.82 0.30
C SER A 115 0.65 -12.14 -0.27
N GLU A 116 0.64 -12.30 -1.59
CA GLU A 116 1.22 -13.47 -2.26
C GLU A 116 2.73 -13.54 -2.06
N LYS A 117 3.45 -12.41 -2.24
CA LYS A 117 4.90 -12.33 -2.03
C LYS A 117 5.31 -12.67 -0.60
N LEU A 118 4.45 -12.38 0.38
CA LEU A 118 4.65 -12.69 1.79
C LEU A 118 4.14 -14.09 2.20
N GLY A 119 3.63 -14.87 1.25
CA GLY A 119 3.12 -16.22 1.50
C GLY A 119 1.87 -16.26 2.40
N VAL A 120 1.09 -15.19 2.43
CA VAL A 120 -0.13 -15.07 3.23
C VAL A 120 -1.35 -15.43 2.38
N THR A 121 -2.23 -16.27 2.92
CA THR A 121 -3.41 -16.77 2.18
C THR A 121 -4.73 -16.16 2.65
N GLU A 122 -4.74 -15.53 3.83
CA GLU A 122 -5.87 -14.76 4.34
C GLU A 122 -5.67 -13.24 4.17
N ASN A 123 -6.50 -12.43 4.81
CA ASN A 123 -6.32 -10.98 4.78
C ASN A 123 -5.09 -10.59 5.62
N LEU A 124 -4.41 -9.55 5.19
CA LEU A 124 -3.15 -9.08 5.75
C LEU A 124 -3.25 -7.60 6.09
N GLU A 125 -2.80 -7.25 7.29
CA GLU A 125 -2.51 -5.90 7.74
C GLU A 125 -1.05 -5.86 8.22
N ILE A 126 -0.31 -4.84 7.80
CA ILE A 126 1.05 -4.56 8.25
C ILE A 126 1.05 -3.16 8.84
N THR A 127 1.47 -3.03 10.09
CA THR A 127 1.52 -1.74 10.78
C THR A 127 2.94 -1.50 11.29
N ILE A 128 3.49 -0.33 10.99
CA ILE A 128 4.82 0.09 11.44
C ILE A 128 4.67 1.36 12.25
N THR A 129 5.18 1.35 13.48
CA THR A 129 4.97 2.45 14.44
C THR A 129 6.30 2.89 15.06
N SER A 130 6.49 4.20 15.17
CA SER A 130 7.55 4.80 15.99
C SER A 130 7.27 4.57 17.47
N LEU A 131 8.27 4.15 18.24
CA LEU A 131 8.14 4.02 19.70
C LEU A 131 8.60 5.28 20.46
N VAL A 132 8.94 6.35 19.74
CA VAL A 132 9.32 7.63 20.34
C VAL A 132 8.08 8.45 20.73
N ASP A 133 7.13 8.53 19.82
CA ASP A 133 5.89 9.33 19.88
C ASP A 133 4.63 8.46 19.77
N GLY A 134 4.75 7.23 19.28
CA GLY A 134 3.61 6.36 19.00
C GLY A 134 2.98 6.59 17.62
N GLU A 135 3.64 7.35 16.75
CA GLU A 135 3.15 7.65 15.40
C GLU A 135 3.19 6.42 14.49
N GLU A 136 2.11 6.21 13.75
CA GLU A 136 2.02 5.19 12.71
C GLU A 136 2.76 5.70 11.47
N ILE A 137 3.88 5.05 11.13
CA ILE A 137 4.66 5.36 9.93
C ILE A 137 3.89 4.89 8.70
N ILE A 138 3.33 3.69 8.77
CA ILE A 138 2.45 3.16 7.74
C ILE A 138 1.54 2.08 8.34
N ARG A 139 0.30 2.07 7.85
CA ARG A 139 -0.55 0.90 7.85
C ARG A 139 -0.79 0.49 6.41
N TRP A 140 -0.49 -0.76 6.11
CA TRP A 140 -0.67 -1.34 4.80
C TRP A 140 -1.64 -2.53 4.84
N GLY A 141 -2.49 -2.65 3.83
CA GLY A 141 -3.43 -3.77 3.70
C GLY A 141 -4.83 -3.48 4.22
N SER A 142 -5.62 -4.51 4.47
CA SER A 142 -7.01 -4.33 4.93
C SER A 142 -7.08 -4.14 6.44
N ASP A 143 -7.93 -3.22 6.91
CA ASP A 143 -8.14 -2.98 8.34
C ASP A 143 -8.72 -4.23 9.04
N SER A 144 -8.02 -4.68 10.08
CA SER A 144 -8.35 -5.84 10.89
C SER A 144 -9.31 -5.54 12.06
N ASN A 145 -9.75 -4.30 12.23
CA ASN A 145 -10.66 -3.88 13.31
C ASN A 145 -11.98 -4.66 13.34
N GLU A 146 -12.54 -5.00 12.18
CA GLU A 146 -13.76 -5.81 12.05
C GLU A 146 -13.49 -7.31 11.88
N ALA A 147 -12.26 -7.76 12.11
CA ALA A 147 -11.89 -9.16 11.99
C ALA A 147 -12.64 -10.02 13.02
N TYR A 148 -13.24 -11.11 12.55
CA TYR A 148 -13.83 -12.12 13.44
C TYR A 148 -12.77 -13.06 14.04
N ALA A 149 -11.60 -13.16 13.40
CA ALA A 149 -10.45 -13.89 13.91
C ALA A 149 -9.15 -13.32 13.33
N SER A 150 -8.13 -13.13 14.16
CA SER A 150 -6.82 -12.62 13.75
C SER A 150 -5.69 -13.34 14.49
N ALA A 151 -4.48 -13.21 13.96
CA ALA A 151 -3.24 -13.53 14.65
C ALA A 151 -2.19 -12.47 14.30
N THR A 152 -1.58 -11.88 15.31
CA THR A 152 -0.58 -10.82 15.15
C THR A 152 0.78 -11.34 15.59
N SER A 153 1.78 -11.13 14.75
CA SER A 153 3.20 -11.27 15.09
C SER A 153 3.84 -9.90 15.05
N TYR A 154 4.79 -9.64 15.94
CA TYR A 154 5.47 -8.35 15.98
C TYR A 154 6.97 -8.50 16.21
N LYS A 155 7.73 -7.47 15.85
CA LYS A 155 9.17 -7.35 16.11
C LYS A 155 9.52 -5.91 16.48
N PHE A 156 10.34 -5.76 17.51
CA PHE A 156 10.99 -4.49 17.82
C PHE A 156 12.20 -4.30 16.92
N VAL A 157 12.33 -3.12 16.34
CA VAL A 157 13.33 -2.80 15.32
C VAL A 157 13.96 -1.43 15.57
N ILE A 158 15.04 -1.15 14.85
CA ILE A 158 15.57 0.20 14.69
C ILE A 158 15.11 0.69 13.31
N LEU A 159 14.30 1.75 13.31
CA LEU A 159 13.94 2.50 12.12
C LEU A 159 15.06 3.49 11.81
N GLU A 160 15.34 3.68 10.52
CA GLU A 160 16.29 4.66 10.01
C GLU A 160 15.58 5.56 8.99
N GLU A 161 15.64 6.86 9.24
CA GLU A 161 15.14 7.90 8.36
C GLU A 161 16.24 8.93 8.17
N GLU A 162 16.69 9.09 6.92
CA GLU A 162 17.86 9.89 6.59
C GLU A 162 19.10 9.45 7.40
N GLU A 163 19.63 10.30 8.28
CA GLU A 163 20.76 9.98 9.17
C GLU A 163 20.32 9.66 10.62
N ASN A 164 19.01 9.67 10.90
CA ASN A 164 18.46 9.45 12.22
C ASN A 164 18.00 8.01 12.42
N THR A 165 18.23 7.48 13.62
CA THR A 165 17.73 6.15 14.01
C THR A 165 16.91 6.23 15.28
N PHE A 166 15.82 5.46 15.33
CA PHE A 166 14.91 5.44 16.46
C PHE A 166 14.23 4.08 16.62
N PRO A 167 13.79 3.71 17.84
CA PRO A 167 13.12 2.43 18.05
C PRO A 167 11.74 2.42 17.39
N GLY A 168 11.40 1.31 16.74
CA GLY A 168 10.10 1.07 16.14
C GLY A 168 9.54 -0.31 16.46
N ARG A 169 8.29 -0.52 16.08
CA ARG A 169 7.62 -1.83 16.12
C ARG A 169 6.99 -2.10 14.76
N ILE A 170 7.22 -3.30 14.25
CA ILE A 170 6.51 -3.82 13.07
C ILE A 170 5.54 -4.88 13.57
N GLU A 171 4.29 -4.77 13.17
CA GLU A 171 3.21 -5.70 13.44
C GLU A 171 2.68 -6.25 12.12
N VAL A 172 2.49 -7.56 12.07
CA VAL A 172 1.88 -8.25 10.94
C VAL A 172 0.70 -9.04 11.46
N THR A 173 -0.49 -8.66 11.01
CA THR A 173 -1.75 -9.26 11.40
C THR A 173 -2.35 -10.00 10.21
N VAL A 174 -2.49 -11.32 10.38
CA VAL A 174 -3.20 -12.17 9.43
C VAL A 174 -4.59 -12.44 10.01
N PHE A 175 -5.64 -12.19 9.23
CA PHE A 175 -7.00 -12.23 9.76
C PHE A 175 -8.05 -12.71 8.77
N LYS A 176 -9.20 -13.07 9.32
CA LYS A 176 -10.44 -13.36 8.62
C LYS A 176 -11.49 -12.35 9.04
N GLY A 177 -11.99 -11.60 8.06
CA GLY A 177 -12.93 -10.52 8.30
C GLY A 177 -13.46 -9.96 6.99
N PRO A 178 -14.38 -8.97 7.07
CA PRO A 178 -14.62 -8.12 5.93
C PRO A 178 -13.30 -7.45 5.52
N ILE A 179 -13.11 -7.33 4.22
CA ILE A 179 -12.13 -6.41 3.65
C ILE A 179 -12.88 -5.14 3.33
N GLY A 180 -12.28 -3.98 3.61
CA GLY A 180 -12.83 -2.69 3.18
C GLY A 180 -13.15 -2.69 1.68
N LYS A 181 -13.98 -1.74 1.25
CA LYS A 181 -14.26 -1.59 -0.18
C LYS A 181 -13.09 -0.92 -0.89
N ASP A 182 -12.71 -1.47 -2.03
CA ASP A 182 -11.82 -0.79 -2.97
C ASP A 182 -12.61 0.32 -3.67
N GLU A 183 -12.61 1.51 -3.09
CA GLU A 183 -13.36 2.66 -3.59
C GLU A 183 -12.44 3.82 -3.86
N ILE A 184 -12.64 4.49 -5.00
CA ILE A 184 -11.95 5.71 -5.39
C ILE A 184 -12.91 6.86 -5.19
N VAL A 185 -12.42 7.95 -4.60
CA VAL A 185 -13.19 9.15 -4.33
C VAL A 185 -12.85 10.19 -5.40
N ILE A 186 -13.84 10.87 -5.96
CA ILE A 186 -13.60 12.05 -6.81
C ILE A 186 -13.55 13.27 -5.88
N THR A 187 -12.45 14.01 -5.90
CA THR A 187 -12.20 15.10 -4.92
C THR A 187 -12.32 16.49 -5.52
N GLU A 188 -12.01 16.66 -6.80
CA GLU A 188 -12.12 17.93 -7.51
C GLU A 188 -12.48 17.70 -8.99
N ILE A 189 -13.29 18.58 -9.58
CA ILE A 189 -13.71 18.50 -10.99
C ILE A 189 -13.58 19.89 -11.62
N MET A 190 -12.78 19.99 -12.67
CA MET A 190 -12.73 21.16 -13.55
C MET A 190 -13.51 20.87 -14.83
N TYR A 191 -14.81 21.11 -14.81
CA TYR A 191 -15.70 20.81 -15.94
C TYR A 191 -15.92 21.99 -16.90
N ALA A 192 -15.66 23.23 -16.46
CA ALA A 192 -15.89 24.42 -17.27
C ALA A 192 -14.79 25.46 -17.02
N PRO A 193 -13.55 25.19 -17.45
CA PRO A 193 -12.44 26.14 -17.33
C PRO A 193 -12.75 27.49 -18.00
N GLU A 194 -12.11 28.58 -17.55
CA GLU A 194 -12.26 29.90 -18.20
C GLU A 194 -11.85 29.85 -19.68
N ASN A 195 -10.85 29.02 -19.97
CA ASN A 195 -10.46 28.66 -21.32
C ASN A 195 -11.31 27.48 -21.79
N ASP A 196 -12.10 27.69 -22.84
CA ASP A 196 -13.08 26.72 -23.37
C ASP A 196 -12.42 25.59 -24.20
N TYR A 197 -11.28 25.08 -23.73
CA TYR A 197 -10.56 23.99 -24.38
C TYR A 197 -10.48 22.78 -23.45
N ASP A 198 -10.82 21.62 -23.97
CA ASP A 198 -10.87 20.33 -23.26
C ASP A 198 -9.54 20.01 -22.54
N ASN A 199 -8.40 20.50 -23.06
CA ASN A 199 -7.09 20.36 -22.41
C ASN A 199 -6.98 21.04 -21.02
N TYR A 200 -7.92 21.93 -20.65
CA TYR A 200 -8.00 22.52 -19.32
C TYR A 200 -8.96 21.78 -18.38
N GLU A 201 -9.69 20.78 -18.88
CA GLU A 201 -10.54 19.93 -18.07
C GLU A 201 -9.70 18.86 -17.38
N TRP A 202 -10.09 18.54 -16.15
CA TRP A 202 -9.45 17.51 -15.37
C TRP A 202 -10.35 17.03 -14.23
N ILE A 203 -10.08 15.82 -13.75
CA ILE A 203 -10.78 15.21 -12.61
C ILE A 203 -9.74 14.76 -11.60
N GLU A 204 -9.91 15.14 -10.35
CA GLU A 204 -9.14 14.61 -9.23
C GLU A 204 -9.77 13.36 -8.65
N ILE A 205 -8.93 12.38 -8.37
CA ILE A 205 -9.29 11.17 -7.65
C ILE A 205 -8.38 10.94 -6.47
N TYR A 206 -8.90 10.34 -5.41
CA TYR A 206 -8.18 9.99 -4.20
C TYR A 206 -8.35 8.49 -3.90
N ASN A 207 -7.25 7.86 -3.47
CA ASN A 207 -7.26 6.49 -2.95
C ASN A 207 -7.30 6.51 -1.41
N PRO A 208 -8.47 6.34 -0.77
CA PRO A 208 -8.61 6.31 0.69
C PRO A 208 -8.15 4.99 1.33
N THR A 209 -7.71 4.01 0.54
CA THR A 209 -7.31 2.71 1.06
C THR A 209 -5.86 2.72 1.54
N ASN A 210 -5.50 1.69 2.30
CA ASN A 210 -4.15 1.48 2.83
C ASN A 210 -3.28 0.60 1.90
N TYR A 211 -3.58 0.54 0.60
CA TYR A 211 -2.80 -0.18 -0.40
C TYR A 211 -3.01 0.45 -1.78
N ALA A 212 -2.15 0.10 -2.74
CA ALA A 212 -2.33 0.59 -4.11
C ALA A 212 -3.55 -0.05 -4.79
N LEU A 213 -4.27 0.75 -5.57
CA LEU A 213 -5.37 0.30 -6.42
C LEU A 213 -4.91 0.23 -7.88
N GLU A 214 -5.25 -0.85 -8.59
CA GLU A 214 -4.91 -1.06 -10.01
C GLU A 214 -5.96 -0.48 -10.96
N LEU A 215 -5.63 0.60 -11.67
CA LEU A 215 -6.54 1.39 -12.50
C LEU A 215 -6.68 0.88 -13.95
N ASN A 216 -6.27 -0.35 -14.26
CA ASN A 216 -6.27 -0.84 -15.64
C ASN A 216 -7.65 -1.03 -16.27
N GLU A 217 -8.67 -1.25 -15.44
CA GLU A 217 -10.08 -1.27 -15.84
C GLU A 217 -10.80 0.01 -15.43
N PHE A 218 -10.03 1.04 -15.04
CA PHE A 218 -10.55 2.34 -14.71
C PHE A 218 -11.19 2.93 -15.94
N LYS A 219 -12.48 3.18 -15.81
CA LYS A 219 -13.31 3.72 -16.86
C LYS A 219 -13.90 5.00 -16.34
N ILE A 220 -13.77 6.05 -17.15
CA ILE A 220 -14.44 7.32 -16.95
C ILE A 220 -15.50 7.39 -18.02
N SER A 221 -16.67 7.91 -17.66
CA SER A 221 -17.69 8.19 -18.64
C SER A 221 -18.47 9.42 -18.23
N ASP A 222 -18.85 10.20 -19.21
CA ASP A 222 -19.91 11.19 -19.08
C ASP A 222 -21.24 10.62 -19.60
N ARG A 223 -22.19 11.49 -19.91
CA ARG A 223 -23.51 11.07 -20.41
C ARG A 223 -23.47 10.41 -21.79
N ASN A 224 -22.43 10.62 -22.61
CA ASN A 224 -22.44 10.26 -24.02
C ASN A 224 -21.29 9.33 -24.43
N GLU A 225 -20.13 9.42 -23.79
CA GLU A 225 -18.91 8.69 -24.17
C GLU A 225 -18.20 8.09 -22.94
N SER A 226 -17.20 7.27 -23.19
CA SER A 226 -16.40 6.71 -22.13
C SER A 226 -14.99 6.43 -22.57
N ASP A 227 -14.07 6.71 -21.66
CA ASP A 227 -12.63 6.61 -21.91
C ASP A 227 -11.98 5.68 -20.91
N TYR A 228 -10.83 5.18 -21.34
CA TYR A 228 -9.88 4.50 -20.48
C TYR A 228 -8.64 5.37 -20.30
N LEU A 229 -7.87 5.05 -19.27
CA LEU A 229 -6.56 5.66 -19.07
C LEU A 229 -5.59 5.12 -20.12
N LYS A 230 -4.86 6.02 -20.76
CA LYS A 230 -3.79 5.72 -21.70
C LYS A 230 -2.65 5.02 -20.99
N ARG A 231 -2.18 3.92 -21.57
CA ARG A 231 -1.06 3.13 -21.05
C ARG A 231 -0.29 2.43 -22.16
N ASP A 232 0.98 2.14 -21.90
CA ASP A 232 1.74 1.24 -22.77
C ASP A 232 1.33 -0.23 -22.55
N ALA A 233 1.68 -1.08 -23.51
CA ALA A 233 1.21 -2.46 -23.55
C ALA A 233 1.63 -3.31 -22.33
N ASP A 234 2.74 -2.96 -21.70
CA ASP A 234 3.27 -3.63 -20.51
C ASP A 234 3.01 -2.82 -19.23
N ASP A 235 2.23 -1.75 -19.28
CA ASP A 235 1.98 -0.94 -18.09
C ASP A 235 0.76 -1.45 -17.29
N ILE A 236 0.91 -1.41 -15.97
CA ILE A 236 -0.18 -1.46 -15.00
C ILE A 236 -0.21 -0.12 -14.28
N ILE A 237 -1.27 0.64 -14.51
CA ILE A 237 -1.50 1.89 -13.82
C ILE A 237 -1.97 1.57 -12.41
N THR A 238 -1.33 2.19 -11.43
CA THR A 238 -1.74 2.13 -10.02
C THR A 238 -1.77 3.51 -9.40
N ILE A 239 -2.64 3.69 -8.43
CA ILE A 239 -2.60 4.82 -7.49
C ILE A 239 -2.23 4.28 -6.11
N PRO A 240 -1.12 4.74 -5.48
CA PRO A 240 -0.74 4.30 -4.14
C PRO A 240 -1.77 4.60 -3.06
N ALA A 241 -1.63 3.94 -1.91
CA ALA A 241 -2.41 4.24 -0.72
C ALA A 241 -2.30 5.72 -0.33
N GLY A 242 -3.42 6.39 -0.06
CA GLY A 242 -3.44 7.80 0.36
C GLY A 242 -2.94 8.79 -0.69
N ALA A 243 -2.77 8.38 -1.94
CA ALA A 243 -2.30 9.26 -3.00
C ALA A 243 -3.47 9.92 -3.76
N VAL A 244 -3.17 11.07 -4.34
CA VAL A 244 -4.03 11.80 -5.26
C VAL A 244 -3.61 11.52 -6.70
N GLY A 245 -4.61 11.25 -7.53
CA GLY A 245 -4.51 11.08 -8.97
C GLY A 245 -5.25 12.20 -9.70
N ILE A 246 -4.67 12.70 -10.79
CA ILE A 246 -5.27 13.73 -11.63
C ILE A 246 -5.44 13.13 -13.02
N ILE A 247 -6.68 13.03 -13.47
CA ILE A 247 -7.00 12.60 -14.82
C ILE A 247 -7.11 13.81 -15.73
N VAL A 248 -6.41 13.75 -16.85
CA VAL A 248 -6.25 14.87 -17.78
C VAL A 248 -6.38 14.40 -19.22
N VAL A 249 -6.68 15.34 -20.11
CA VAL A 249 -6.67 15.10 -21.57
C VAL A 249 -5.26 14.97 -22.13
N ASN A 250 -4.32 15.78 -21.63
CA ASN A 250 -2.94 15.76 -22.08
C ASN A 250 -1.98 16.06 -20.93
N GLU A 251 -1.15 15.08 -20.56
CA GLU A 251 -0.25 15.21 -19.41
C GLU A 251 0.77 16.35 -19.60
N THR A 252 1.39 16.42 -20.78
CA THR A 252 2.42 17.44 -21.06
C THR A 252 1.82 18.84 -20.94
N PHE A 253 0.66 19.05 -21.55
CA PHE A 253 -0.06 20.32 -21.48
C PHE A 253 -0.40 20.69 -20.03
N PHE A 254 -0.97 19.74 -19.27
CA PHE A 254 -1.39 19.97 -17.90
C PHE A 254 -0.21 20.35 -17.00
N ARG A 255 0.93 19.64 -17.13
CA ARG A 255 2.17 19.97 -16.40
C ARG A 255 2.71 21.35 -16.73
N GLU A 256 2.69 21.74 -18.00
CA GLU A 256 3.25 23.02 -18.46
C GLU A 256 2.35 24.24 -18.20
N ASN A 257 1.03 24.06 -18.11
CA ASN A 257 0.07 25.17 -18.10
C ASN A 257 -0.79 25.25 -16.83
N ILE A 258 -0.99 24.16 -16.08
CA ILE A 258 -1.88 24.10 -14.92
C ILE A 258 -1.09 23.81 -13.64
N LEU A 259 -0.20 22.81 -13.64
CA LEU A 259 0.56 22.41 -12.44
C LEU A 259 1.77 23.28 -12.09
N VAL A 260 1.97 24.42 -12.75
CA VAL A 260 3.14 25.31 -12.52
C VAL A 260 3.23 25.82 -11.06
N SER A 261 2.19 25.59 -10.23
CA SER A 261 2.09 26.01 -8.84
C SER A 261 1.64 24.94 -7.84
N VAL A 262 1.62 23.64 -8.17
CA VAL A 262 1.07 22.60 -7.27
C VAL A 262 2.01 21.40 -7.07
N ASP A 263 1.75 20.60 -6.03
CA ASP A 263 2.63 19.58 -5.47
C ASP A 263 3.09 18.55 -6.53
N ASP A 264 4.41 18.33 -6.61
CA ASP A 264 5.06 17.43 -7.58
C ASP A 264 4.72 15.94 -7.33
N ASN A 265 4.02 15.64 -6.23
CA ASN A 265 3.70 14.28 -5.80
C ASN A 265 2.39 13.71 -6.36
N ALA A 266 1.60 14.49 -7.10
CA ALA A 266 0.35 14.00 -7.70
C ALA A 266 0.61 13.01 -8.86
N TYR A 267 -0.12 11.90 -8.87
CA TYR A 267 -0.10 10.95 -9.97
C TYR A 267 -0.93 11.50 -11.13
N ILE A 268 -0.37 11.62 -12.33
CA ILE A 268 -1.12 12.12 -13.49
C ILE A 268 -1.46 10.97 -14.44
N PHE A 269 -2.71 10.92 -14.87
CA PHE A 269 -3.21 9.91 -15.80
C PHE A 269 -3.82 10.60 -17.03
N GLU A 270 -3.27 10.33 -18.21
CA GLU A 270 -3.83 10.80 -19.47
C GLU A 270 -4.95 9.86 -19.94
N VAL A 271 -6.07 10.38 -20.44
CA VAL A 271 -7.08 9.56 -21.12
C VAL A 271 -6.62 9.16 -22.53
N GLU A 272 -7.19 8.10 -23.10
CA GLU A 272 -6.82 7.64 -24.44
C GLU A 272 -7.32 8.54 -25.58
N ASP A 273 -8.28 9.42 -25.28
CA ASP A 273 -8.95 10.30 -26.23
C ASP A 273 -8.54 11.79 -26.08
N SER A 274 -9.12 12.66 -26.90
CA SER A 274 -8.79 14.09 -26.95
C SER A 274 -9.66 14.97 -26.04
N ALA A 275 -10.50 14.35 -25.22
CA ALA A 275 -11.35 14.97 -24.21
C ALA A 275 -11.64 13.93 -23.11
N ILE A 276 -12.11 14.37 -21.94
CA ILE A 276 -12.68 13.47 -20.94
C ILE A 276 -14.16 13.29 -21.31
N GLY A 277 -14.57 12.05 -21.56
CA GLY A 277 -15.82 11.72 -22.23
C GLY A 277 -15.88 12.36 -23.61
N ASN A 278 -16.96 13.07 -23.87
CA ASN A 278 -17.14 13.91 -25.06
C ASN A 278 -16.70 15.37 -24.83
N GLY A 279 -15.99 15.65 -23.73
CA GLY A 279 -15.80 16.97 -23.14
C GLY A 279 -16.79 17.19 -22.01
N LEU A 280 -16.28 17.55 -20.83
CA LEU A 280 -17.10 17.81 -19.65
C LEU A 280 -17.97 19.06 -19.89
N ASP A 281 -19.25 19.00 -19.53
CA ASP A 281 -20.19 20.11 -19.70
C ASP A 281 -20.89 20.44 -18.36
N ILE A 282 -21.75 21.45 -18.40
CA ILE A 282 -22.50 22.02 -17.27
C ILE A 282 -23.38 21.03 -16.48
N GLU A 283 -23.62 19.87 -17.06
CA GLU A 283 -24.35 18.78 -16.45
C GLU A 283 -23.85 17.44 -16.98
N ASP A 284 -22.93 16.81 -16.26
CA ASP A 284 -22.55 15.43 -16.51
C ASP A 284 -22.74 14.54 -15.29
N GLU A 285 -22.76 13.24 -15.58
CA GLU A 285 -22.64 12.18 -14.60
C GLU A 285 -21.30 11.48 -14.88
N ILE A 286 -20.31 11.75 -14.04
CA ILE A 286 -19.03 11.07 -14.08
C ILE A 286 -19.21 9.71 -13.41
N THR A 287 -19.03 8.65 -14.18
CA THR A 287 -18.95 7.30 -13.62
C THR A 287 -17.50 6.85 -13.58
N VAL A 288 -17.03 6.51 -12.39
CA VAL A 288 -15.75 5.86 -12.13
C VAL A 288 -15.99 4.40 -11.81
N LYS A 289 -15.43 3.51 -12.62
CA LYS A 289 -15.50 2.07 -12.38
C LYS A 289 -14.14 1.50 -11.99
N TYR A 290 -14.11 0.72 -10.91
CA TYR A 290 -12.93 -0.01 -10.45
C TYR A 290 -13.32 -1.45 -10.09
N GLY A 291 -12.89 -2.42 -10.90
CA GLY A 291 -13.28 -3.83 -10.74
C GLY A 291 -14.80 -4.02 -10.75
N THR A 292 -15.35 -4.52 -9.64
CA THR A 292 -16.82 -4.65 -9.46
C THR A 292 -17.49 -3.42 -8.84
N ASN A 293 -16.71 -2.45 -8.40
CA ASN A 293 -17.21 -1.22 -7.79
C ASN A 293 -17.43 -0.16 -8.87
N GLU A 294 -18.49 0.62 -8.68
CA GLU A 294 -18.87 1.71 -9.56
C GLU A 294 -19.29 2.87 -8.66
N ARG A 295 -18.66 4.03 -8.85
CA ARG A 295 -19.04 5.28 -8.20
C ARG A 295 -19.54 6.22 -9.28
N LYS A 296 -20.64 6.91 -8.98
CA LYS A 296 -21.27 7.87 -9.86
C LYS A 296 -21.37 9.20 -9.15
N VAL A 297 -20.88 10.23 -9.80
CA VAL A 297 -20.94 11.61 -9.33
C VAL A 297 -21.65 12.41 -10.39
N SER A 298 -22.68 13.15 -9.98
CA SER A 298 -23.39 14.08 -10.85
C SER A 298 -23.27 15.47 -10.27
N TYR A 299 -23.09 16.45 -11.15
CA TYR A 299 -23.02 17.86 -10.76
C TYR A 299 -23.94 18.70 -11.67
N ASN A 300 -24.30 19.89 -11.20
CA ASN A 300 -25.11 20.83 -11.93
C ASN A 300 -24.65 22.28 -11.69
N TYR A 301 -24.35 23.00 -12.76
CA TYR A 301 -23.85 24.39 -12.66
C TYR A 301 -24.81 25.35 -11.92
N GLU A 302 -26.13 25.12 -11.95
CA GLU A 302 -27.11 25.99 -11.27
C GLU A 302 -27.06 25.87 -9.75
N THR A 303 -26.65 24.71 -9.23
CA THR A 303 -26.59 24.42 -7.80
C THR A 303 -25.17 24.45 -7.26
N ASP A 304 -24.21 23.96 -8.02
CA ASP A 304 -22.86 23.63 -7.52
C ASP A 304 -21.82 24.70 -7.92
N GLY A 305 -22.08 25.46 -9.00
CA GLY A 305 -21.25 26.57 -9.44
C GLY A 305 -20.08 26.17 -10.36
N ALA A 306 -19.00 26.95 -10.35
CA ALA A 306 -17.74 26.73 -11.11
C ALA A 306 -17.82 26.80 -12.66
N PHE A 307 -18.81 27.50 -13.22
CA PHE A 307 -18.92 27.69 -14.67
C PHE A 307 -18.08 28.87 -15.19
N ARG A 308 -16.97 28.59 -15.88
CA ARG A 308 -16.13 29.56 -16.61
C ARG A 308 -15.72 30.77 -15.76
N ASN A 309 -15.44 30.55 -14.49
CA ASN A 309 -15.15 31.59 -13.51
C ASN A 309 -13.81 31.41 -12.78
N GLY A 310 -12.98 30.47 -13.25
CA GLY A 310 -11.65 30.20 -12.72
C GLY A 310 -11.64 29.30 -11.48
N ASN A 311 -12.80 28.77 -11.09
CA ASN A 311 -12.98 27.86 -9.96
C ASN A 311 -13.25 26.43 -10.44
N SER A 312 -13.13 25.48 -9.52
CA SER A 312 -13.46 24.06 -9.70
C SER A 312 -14.58 23.66 -8.74
N LEU A 313 -15.15 22.47 -8.97
CA LEU A 313 -16.01 21.82 -8.00
C LEU A 313 -15.15 20.96 -7.08
N ASN A 314 -15.17 21.23 -5.77
CA ASN A 314 -14.46 20.46 -4.75
C ASN A 314 -15.45 19.62 -3.94
N ILE A 315 -15.05 18.42 -3.53
CA ILE A 315 -15.87 17.58 -2.66
C ILE A 315 -16.01 18.23 -1.27
N SER A 316 -17.23 18.33 -0.77
CA SER A 316 -17.53 18.89 0.55
C SER A 316 -17.43 17.84 1.67
N CYS A 317 -17.68 16.57 1.36
CA CYS A 317 -17.37 15.43 2.23
C CYS A 317 -17.32 14.09 1.47
N ILE A 318 -16.39 13.21 1.87
CA ILE A 318 -16.15 11.91 1.20
C ILE A 318 -17.41 11.02 1.16
N GLU A 319 -18.23 11.07 2.21
CA GLU A 319 -19.40 10.18 2.38
C GLU A 319 -20.68 10.69 1.74
N CYS A 320 -20.76 11.98 1.36
CA CYS A 320 -22.00 12.59 0.88
C CYS A 320 -22.04 12.83 -0.64
N ASP A 321 -20.90 12.75 -1.34
CA ASP A 321 -20.80 13.06 -2.78
C ASP A 321 -21.31 14.48 -3.14
N GLU A 322 -21.32 15.41 -2.18
CA GLU A 322 -21.76 16.79 -2.41
C GLU A 322 -20.57 17.65 -2.86
N PHE A 323 -20.71 18.35 -3.98
CA PHE A 323 -19.69 19.25 -4.50
C PHE A 323 -20.01 20.72 -4.20
N VAL A 324 -18.97 21.51 -3.98
CA VAL A 324 -19.06 22.94 -3.77
C VAL A 324 -18.01 23.66 -4.61
N GLU A 325 -18.38 24.78 -5.19
CA GLU A 325 -17.42 25.66 -5.87
C GLU A 325 -16.29 26.09 -4.92
N GLY A 326 -15.04 25.96 -5.38
CA GLY A 326 -13.84 26.38 -4.66
C GLY A 326 -12.70 26.80 -5.59
N GLU A 327 -11.62 27.31 -5.00
CA GLU A 327 -10.41 27.63 -5.76
C GLU A 327 -9.80 26.35 -6.37
N ILE A 328 -9.08 26.50 -7.48
CA ILE A 328 -8.39 25.38 -8.13
C ILE A 328 -7.22 24.89 -7.29
N THR A 329 -7.23 23.62 -6.92
CA THR A 329 -6.24 23.06 -5.99
C THR A 329 -5.73 21.66 -6.36
N PRO A 330 -5.33 21.42 -7.63
CA PRO A 330 -5.04 20.07 -8.13
C PRO A 330 -3.86 19.42 -7.42
N GLY A 331 -4.07 18.29 -6.77
CA GLY A 331 -3.06 17.51 -6.08
C GLY A 331 -2.89 17.83 -4.60
N THR A 332 -3.73 18.70 -4.02
CA THR A 332 -3.56 19.16 -2.63
C THR A 332 -4.48 18.49 -1.61
N TYR A 333 -5.32 17.55 -2.06
CA TYR A 333 -6.25 16.87 -1.17
C TYR A 333 -5.52 16.04 -0.11
N GLU A 334 -5.74 16.36 1.17
CA GLU A 334 -5.30 15.60 2.33
C GLU A 334 -6.55 15.15 3.12
N SER A 335 -6.64 13.85 3.46
CA SER A 335 -7.79 13.26 4.15
C SER A 335 -7.80 13.45 5.66
#